data_AF-A0ABD5LV16-F1
#
_entry.id   AF-A0ABD5LV16-F1
#
_cell.length_a   1.000
_cell.length_b   1.000
_cell.length_c   1.000
_cell.angle_alpha   90.00
_cell.angle_beta   90.00
_cell.angle_gamma   90.00
#
_symmetry.space_group_name_H-M   'P 1'
#
loop_
_entity.id
_entity.type
_entity.pdbx_description
1 polymer ?
#
loop_
_entity_poly.entity_id
_entity_poly.type
_entity_poly.pdbx_seq_one_letter_code
_entity_poly.pdbx_strand_id
1 'polypeptide(L)'
;MDWGKSLGLGLLTSAFAPKGVMERDSVFGWVPETKAGDAGEAWELMSNTLLDGIEKSLQQANVDYIVDNRNLHQDLPLVSEYIFSSVRIVAPEHGCPDWETANRDYDQSCYVATTVYAPTEEPRKVPDFLTAEPNGYGFYANDEADYSRIKVNIPKGSNMDKNQLLAGISRELPAWAFIFVASQKLDTGGYTAPVILTAGKAELFIQL
;
A
#
# COMPACT_ATOMS: atom_id res chain seq x y z
N MET A 1 21.56 -40.26 8.76
CA MET A 1 20.53 -39.20 8.61
C MET A 1 20.95 -38.04 9.48
N ASP A 2 21.37 -36.94 8.86
CA ASP A 2 21.95 -35.76 9.51
C ASP A 2 20.85 -34.71 9.71
N TRP A 3 20.28 -34.70 10.91
CA TRP A 3 19.18 -33.80 11.31
C TRP A 3 19.63 -32.33 11.43
N GLY A 4 20.93 -32.05 11.52
CA GLY A 4 21.47 -30.70 11.66
C GLY A 4 21.42 -29.88 10.37
N LYS A 5 21.55 -30.54 9.20
CA LYS A 5 21.52 -29.87 7.89
C LYS A 5 20.11 -29.46 7.44
N SER A 6 19.08 -30.20 7.87
CA SER A 6 17.68 -29.90 7.50
C SER A 6 17.11 -28.70 8.27
N LEU A 7 17.48 -28.53 9.54
CA LEU A 7 17.07 -27.37 10.34
C LEU A 7 17.78 -26.08 9.91
N GLY A 8 19.06 -26.16 9.53
CA GLY A 8 19.83 -25.01 9.06
C GLY A 8 19.35 -24.43 7.73
N LEU A 9 18.87 -25.27 6.81
CA LEU A 9 18.27 -24.84 5.54
C LEU A 9 16.82 -24.34 5.72
N GLY A 10 16.06 -24.93 6.65
CA GLY A 10 14.69 -24.49 6.97
C GLY A 10 14.63 -23.10 7.60
N LEU A 11 15.58 -22.75 8.47
CA LEU A 11 15.67 -21.41 9.07
C LEU A 11 16.13 -20.36 8.05
N LEU A 12 17.08 -20.69 7.18
CA LEU A 12 17.51 -19.80 6.09
C LEU A 12 16.36 -19.53 5.12
N THR A 13 15.60 -20.55 4.71
CA THR A 13 14.45 -20.39 3.81
C THR A 13 13.30 -19.60 4.43
N SER A 14 13.05 -19.70 5.74
CA SER A 14 12.06 -18.86 6.43
C SER A 14 12.43 -17.38 6.52
N ALA A 15 13.73 -17.05 6.57
CA ALA A 15 14.19 -15.66 6.56
C ALA A 15 14.09 -15.01 5.17
N PHE A 16 14.02 -15.83 4.12
CA PHE A 16 13.81 -15.42 2.72
C PHE A 16 12.41 -15.74 2.19
N ALA A 17 11.50 -16.24 3.04
CA ALA A 17 10.12 -16.46 2.63
C ALA A 17 9.50 -15.09 2.28
N PRO A 18 8.75 -14.99 1.17
CA PRO A 18 8.01 -13.78 0.86
C PRO A 18 7.15 -13.43 2.05
N LYS A 19 7.28 -12.19 2.54
CA LYS A 19 6.38 -11.68 3.57
C LYS A 19 4.94 -11.87 3.10
N GLY A 20 4.14 -12.63 3.85
CA GLY A 20 2.76 -12.91 3.48
C GLY A 20 1.94 -11.62 3.34
N VAL A 21 0.79 -11.71 2.67
CA VAL A 21 -0.13 -10.59 2.39
C VAL A 21 -0.47 -9.76 3.64
N MET A 22 -0.56 -10.43 4.79
CA MET A 22 -0.93 -9.80 6.07
C MET A 22 0.24 -9.10 6.79
N GLU A 23 1.45 -9.16 6.23
CA GLU A 23 2.65 -8.55 6.80
C GLU A 23 3.02 -7.21 6.16
N ARG A 24 2.26 -6.76 5.16
CA ARG A 24 2.47 -5.47 4.46
C ARG A 24 1.15 -4.72 4.31
N ASP A 25 1.22 -3.40 4.37
CA ASP A 25 0.04 -2.60 4.05
C ASP A 25 -0.27 -2.77 2.56
N SER A 26 -1.53 -3.06 2.28
CA SER A 26 -1.99 -3.52 0.97
C SER A 26 -3.13 -2.65 0.48
N VAL A 27 -3.30 -2.57 -0.84
CA VAL A 27 -4.45 -1.93 -1.46
C VAL A 27 -5.24 -3.00 -2.20
N PHE A 28 -6.54 -3.01 -1.95
CA PHE A 28 -7.49 -3.86 -2.64
C PHE A 28 -8.55 -3.01 -3.29
N GLY A 29 -9.13 -3.52 -4.38
CA GLY A 29 -10.25 -2.86 -5.00
C GLY A 29 -10.77 -3.55 -6.24
N TRP A 30 -11.92 -3.05 -6.72
CA TRP A 30 -12.60 -3.52 -7.92
C TRP A 30 -12.96 -2.31 -8.76
N VAL A 31 -12.10 -1.94 -9.71
CA VAL A 31 -12.41 -0.83 -10.61
C VAL A 31 -13.65 -1.23 -11.44
N PRO A 32 -14.78 -0.51 -11.32
CA PRO A 32 -15.99 -0.86 -12.04
C PRO A 32 -15.76 -0.91 -13.55
N GLU A 33 -16.36 -1.87 -14.24
CA GLU A 33 -16.30 -1.98 -15.71
C GLU A 33 -16.90 -0.74 -16.41
N THR A 34 -17.75 0.01 -15.70
CA THR A 34 -18.31 1.30 -16.16
C THR A 34 -17.29 2.45 -16.14
N LYS A 35 -16.13 2.27 -15.50
CA LYS A 35 -15.07 3.29 -15.35
C LYS A 35 -13.79 2.99 -16.12
N ALA A 36 -13.63 1.77 -16.65
CA ALA A 36 -12.49 1.34 -17.43
C ALA A 36 -12.95 0.36 -18.52
N GLY A 37 -12.57 0.61 -19.77
CA GLY A 37 -12.93 -0.21 -20.92
C GLY A 37 -12.18 -1.54 -20.98
N ASP A 38 -10.98 -1.60 -20.39
CA ASP A 38 -10.15 -2.80 -20.30
C ASP A 38 -9.31 -2.85 -19.01
N ALA A 39 -8.57 -3.95 -18.82
CA ALA A 39 -7.71 -4.16 -17.66
C ALA A 39 -6.56 -3.14 -17.56
N GLY A 40 -6.04 -2.64 -18.68
CA GLY A 40 -4.98 -1.63 -18.70
C GLY A 40 -5.49 -0.28 -18.23
N GLU A 41 -6.64 0.16 -18.73
CA GLU A 41 -7.31 1.37 -18.25
C GLU A 41 -7.66 1.27 -16.77
N ALA A 42 -8.10 0.10 -16.29
CA ALA A 42 -8.37 -0.13 -14.87
C ALA A 42 -7.10 -0.03 -14.02
N TRP A 43 -5.97 -0.55 -14.52
CA TRP A 43 -4.67 -0.49 -13.86
C TRP A 43 -4.19 0.94 -13.66
N GLU A 44 -4.21 1.74 -14.72
CA GLU A 44 -3.86 3.16 -14.67
C GLU A 44 -4.82 3.91 -13.74
N LEU A 45 -6.13 3.64 -13.80
CA LEU A 45 -7.11 4.27 -12.94
C LEU A 45 -6.87 3.98 -11.46
N MET A 46 -6.54 2.75 -11.08
CA MET A 46 -6.18 2.42 -9.70
C MET A 46 -4.93 3.18 -9.25
N SER A 47 -3.86 3.22 -10.07
CA SER A 47 -2.64 3.95 -9.71
C SER A 47 -2.87 5.46 -9.57
N ASN A 48 -3.59 6.06 -10.51
CA ASN A 48 -3.98 7.48 -10.46
C ASN A 48 -4.81 7.78 -9.21
N THR A 49 -5.80 6.94 -8.92
CA THR A 49 -6.69 7.11 -7.75
C THR A 49 -5.89 7.11 -6.45
N LEU A 50 -4.93 6.22 -6.31
CA LEU A 50 -4.09 6.16 -5.11
C LEU A 50 -3.17 7.37 -4.98
N LEU A 51 -2.48 7.77 -6.06
CA LEU A 51 -1.61 8.94 -6.03
C LEU A 51 -2.42 10.21 -5.74
N ASP A 52 -3.55 10.41 -6.42
CA ASP A 52 -4.44 11.54 -6.18
C ASP A 52 -4.97 11.56 -4.74
N GLY A 53 -5.30 10.39 -4.16
CA GLY A 53 -5.71 10.26 -2.78
C GLY A 53 -4.61 10.65 -1.79
N ILE A 54 -3.35 10.31 -2.08
CA ILE A 54 -2.18 10.74 -1.31
C ILE A 54 -2.02 12.26 -1.38
N GLU A 55 -2.01 12.82 -2.59
CA GLU A 55 -1.85 14.25 -2.81
C GLU A 55 -2.95 15.06 -2.11
N LYS A 56 -4.22 14.68 -2.31
CA LYS A 56 -5.36 15.35 -1.65
C LYS A 56 -5.31 15.24 -0.14
N SER A 57 -4.97 14.07 0.40
CA SER A 57 -4.86 13.89 1.86
C SER A 57 -3.78 14.80 2.46
N LEU A 58 -2.62 14.95 1.79
CA LEU A 58 -1.54 15.81 2.25
C LEU A 58 -1.91 17.30 2.12
N GLN A 59 -2.53 17.69 1.01
CA GLN A 59 -3.05 19.05 0.79
C GLN A 59 -4.07 19.45 1.86
N GLN A 60 -5.04 18.57 2.17
CA GLN A 60 -6.03 18.82 3.21
C GLN A 60 -5.42 18.93 4.62
N ALA A 61 -4.32 18.21 4.87
CA ALA A 61 -3.56 18.30 6.10
C ALA A 61 -2.62 19.52 6.15
N ASN A 62 -2.55 20.32 5.07
CA ASN A 62 -1.61 21.43 4.91
C ASN A 62 -0.15 21.01 5.14
N VAL A 63 0.21 19.84 4.59
CA VAL A 63 1.55 19.26 4.65
C VAL A 63 2.20 19.38 3.27
N ASP A 64 3.39 19.99 3.23
CA ASP A 64 4.15 20.14 1.99
C ASP A 64 4.71 18.79 1.52
N TYR A 65 4.76 18.60 0.20
CA TYR A 65 5.23 17.36 -0.41
C TYR A 65 5.79 17.57 -1.81
N ILE A 66 6.55 16.58 -2.28
CA ILE A 66 7.12 16.51 -3.63
C ILE A 66 6.75 15.17 -4.23
N VAL A 67 6.18 15.16 -5.44
CA VAL A 67 5.94 13.93 -6.21
C VAL A 67 7.27 13.51 -6.84
N ASP A 68 7.89 12.46 -6.31
CA ASP A 68 9.17 11.94 -6.82
C ASP A 68 8.92 11.02 -8.03
N ASN A 69 7.85 10.22 -8.03
CA ASN A 69 7.47 9.36 -9.15
C ASN A 69 5.95 9.39 -9.37
N ARG A 70 5.52 9.58 -10.62
CA ARG A 70 4.10 9.56 -11.03
C ARG A 70 3.87 8.43 -12.02
N ASN A 71 3.08 7.44 -11.63
CA ASN A 71 2.59 6.33 -12.46
C ASN A 71 3.66 5.72 -13.37
N LEU A 72 4.84 5.46 -12.80
CA LEU A 72 5.95 4.91 -13.56
C LEU A 72 5.71 3.42 -13.80
N HIS A 73 5.49 3.03 -15.07
CA HIS A 73 5.41 1.63 -15.47
C HIS A 73 6.78 0.96 -15.29
N GLN A 74 6.80 -0.17 -14.60
CA GLN A 74 8.00 -0.94 -14.29
C GLN A 74 7.81 -2.35 -14.82
N ASP A 75 8.53 -2.65 -15.88
CA ASP A 75 8.70 -3.99 -16.44
C ASP A 75 10.13 -4.46 -16.12
N LEU A 76 10.26 -5.19 -15.01
CA LEU A 76 11.54 -5.67 -14.52
C LEU A 76 11.64 -7.19 -14.72
N PRO A 77 12.78 -7.70 -15.23
CA PRO A 77 12.97 -9.14 -15.35
C PRO A 77 12.79 -9.84 -14.00
N LEU A 78 12.01 -10.93 -13.99
CA LEU A 78 11.75 -11.80 -12.83
C LEU A 78 10.86 -11.20 -11.72
N VAL A 79 10.21 -10.05 -11.97
CA VAL A 79 9.17 -9.47 -11.11
C VAL A 79 7.93 -9.23 -11.96
N SER A 80 6.73 -9.39 -11.39
CA SER A 80 5.51 -9.02 -12.12
C SER A 80 5.52 -7.52 -12.45
N GLU A 81 4.99 -7.16 -13.61
CA GLU A 81 4.91 -5.76 -14.02
C GLU A 81 4.04 -4.95 -13.03
N TYR A 82 4.46 -3.73 -12.72
CA TYR A 82 3.77 -2.84 -11.78
C TYR A 82 3.83 -1.37 -12.19
N ILE A 83 2.85 -0.60 -11.74
CA ILE A 83 2.88 0.86 -11.78
C ILE A 83 3.35 1.37 -10.41
N PHE A 84 4.37 2.22 -10.40
CA PHE A 84 4.94 2.81 -9.20
C PHE A 84 4.68 4.31 -9.10
N SER A 85 4.20 4.76 -7.95
CA SER A 85 4.10 6.18 -7.61
C SER A 85 4.71 6.44 -6.25
N SER A 86 5.27 7.62 -6.03
CA SER A 86 5.80 8.02 -4.72
C SER A 86 5.78 9.52 -4.52
N VAL A 87 5.52 9.89 -3.27
CA VAL A 87 5.50 11.25 -2.77
C VAL A 87 6.39 11.31 -1.54
N ARG A 88 7.30 12.28 -1.50
CA ARG A 88 8.10 12.61 -0.32
C ARG A 88 7.48 13.78 0.41
N ILE A 89 7.28 13.60 1.70
CA ILE A 89 6.72 14.59 2.60
C ILE A 89 7.85 15.47 3.11
N VAL A 90 7.68 16.79 3.02
CA VAL A 90 8.66 17.78 3.48
C VAL A 90 7.99 18.60 4.58
N ALA A 91 8.19 18.17 5.82
CA ALA A 91 7.61 18.81 7.00
C ALA A 91 8.64 18.78 8.15
N PRO A 92 9.68 19.63 8.10
CA PRO A 92 10.77 19.61 9.07
C PRO A 92 10.30 19.74 10.54
N GLU A 93 9.24 20.52 10.78
CA GLU A 93 8.57 20.69 12.07
C GLU A 93 7.94 19.40 12.62
N HIS A 94 7.68 18.44 11.73
CA HIS A 94 7.19 17.10 12.05
C HIS A 94 8.29 16.03 12.02
N GLY A 95 9.56 16.45 11.90
CA GLY A 95 10.70 15.54 11.78
C GLY A 95 10.79 14.85 10.41
N CYS A 96 10.20 15.44 9.37
CA CYS A 96 10.29 15.00 7.98
C CYS A 96 11.15 15.99 7.19
N PRO A 97 12.48 15.82 7.19
CA PRO A 97 13.40 16.75 6.52
C PRO A 97 13.26 16.72 5.00
N ASP A 98 13.77 17.77 4.35
CA ASP A 98 13.99 17.76 2.90
C ASP A 98 15.11 16.78 2.48
N TRP A 99 15.29 16.58 1.18
CA TRP A 99 16.20 15.58 0.62
C TRP A 99 17.67 15.78 1.02
N GLU A 100 18.14 17.03 1.02
CA GLU A 100 19.52 17.34 1.35
C GLU A 100 19.76 17.18 2.86
N THR A 101 18.81 17.61 3.70
CA THR A 101 18.86 17.45 5.15
C THR A 101 18.75 15.98 5.58
N ALA A 102 18.02 15.17 4.81
CA ALA A 102 17.99 13.71 4.94
C ALA A 102 19.29 13.03 4.44
N ASN A 103 20.34 13.79 4.11
CA ASN A 103 21.60 13.28 3.55
C ASN A 103 21.39 12.42 2.30
N ARG A 104 20.36 12.73 1.52
CA ARG A 104 19.97 11.98 0.31
C ARG A 104 19.72 10.49 0.57
N ASP A 105 19.17 10.21 1.74
CA ASP A 105 18.79 8.87 2.19
C ASP A 105 17.27 8.78 2.30
N TYR A 106 16.67 7.85 1.56
CA TYR A 106 15.24 7.58 1.61
C TYR A 106 14.80 7.05 2.98
N ASP A 107 15.65 6.34 3.71
CA ASP A 107 15.32 5.83 5.04
C ASP A 107 15.27 6.95 6.08
N GLN A 108 15.92 8.08 5.80
CA GLN A 108 15.85 9.31 6.60
C GLN A 108 14.78 10.31 6.11
N SER A 109 14.03 9.96 5.07
CA SER A 109 12.98 10.80 4.49
C SER A 109 11.59 10.26 4.81
N CYS A 110 10.60 11.15 4.98
CA CYS A 110 9.20 10.72 5.06
C CYS A 110 8.65 10.54 3.64
N TYR A 111 8.06 9.39 3.34
CA TYR A 111 7.43 9.18 2.03
C TYR A 111 6.25 8.23 2.08
N VAL A 112 5.38 8.39 1.09
CA VAL A 112 4.33 7.43 0.75
C VAL A 112 4.61 6.94 -0.67
N ALA A 113 4.62 5.63 -0.86
CA ALA A 113 4.81 5.00 -2.16
C ALA A 113 3.74 3.95 -2.42
N THR A 114 3.33 3.79 -3.67
CA THR A 114 2.39 2.76 -4.10
C THR A 114 3.03 1.90 -5.17
N THR A 115 2.75 0.60 -5.09
CA THR A 115 3.02 -0.37 -6.16
C THR A 115 1.67 -0.95 -6.52
N VAL A 116 1.25 -0.79 -7.76
CA VAL A 116 -0.02 -1.35 -8.25
C VAL A 116 0.31 -2.40 -9.29
N TYR A 117 -0.05 -3.64 -9.04
CA TYR A 117 0.08 -4.73 -10.01
C TYR A 117 -1.16 -4.81 -10.89
N ALA A 118 -1.02 -5.49 -12.04
CA ALA A 118 -2.10 -5.64 -13.00
C ALA A 118 -3.36 -6.26 -12.35
N PRO A 119 -4.57 -5.78 -12.70
CA PRO A 119 -5.80 -6.39 -12.23
C PRO A 119 -6.09 -7.71 -12.95
N THR A 120 -7.22 -8.32 -12.64
CA THR A 120 -7.76 -9.41 -13.47
C THR A 120 -7.95 -8.97 -14.92
N GLU A 121 -7.67 -9.85 -15.88
CA GLU A 121 -7.82 -9.57 -17.33
C GLU A 121 -9.26 -9.21 -17.71
N GLU A 122 -10.24 -9.84 -17.07
CA GLU A 122 -11.67 -9.64 -17.32
C GLU A 122 -12.39 -9.16 -16.05
N PRO A 123 -13.47 -8.35 -16.15
CA PRO A 123 -14.31 -7.97 -15.02
C PRO A 123 -14.88 -9.19 -14.29
N ARG A 124 -14.86 -9.15 -12.96
CA ARG A 124 -15.44 -10.19 -12.10
C ARG A 124 -16.48 -9.58 -11.17
N LYS A 125 -17.36 -10.44 -10.63
CA LYS A 125 -18.36 -10.03 -9.64
C LYS A 125 -17.68 -9.27 -8.49
N VAL A 126 -18.16 -8.06 -8.20
CA VAL A 126 -17.69 -7.27 -7.07
C VAL A 126 -18.36 -7.78 -5.77
N PRO A 127 -17.63 -7.86 -4.64
CA PRO A 127 -18.24 -8.19 -3.37
C PRO A 127 -19.39 -7.23 -3.01
N ASP A 128 -20.54 -7.79 -2.64
CA ASP A 128 -21.79 -7.05 -2.39
C ASP A 128 -21.65 -5.93 -1.33
N PHE A 129 -20.62 -5.98 -0.46
CA PHE A 129 -20.37 -4.99 0.59
C PHE A 129 -19.59 -3.75 0.12
N LEU A 130 -19.01 -3.75 -1.09
CA LEU A 130 -18.15 -2.65 -1.57
C LEU A 130 -18.91 -1.62 -2.40
N THR A 131 -19.68 -2.07 -3.39
CA THR A 131 -20.39 -1.20 -4.31
C THR A 131 -21.62 -1.90 -4.88
N ALA A 132 -22.57 -1.10 -5.38
CA ALA A 132 -23.76 -1.59 -6.08
C ALA A 132 -23.47 -2.04 -7.54
N GLU A 133 -22.25 -1.78 -8.03
CA GLU A 133 -21.81 -2.20 -9.36
C GLU A 133 -21.62 -3.72 -9.44
N PRO A 134 -22.14 -4.39 -10.48
CA PRO A 134 -22.15 -5.85 -10.54
C PRO A 134 -20.76 -6.45 -10.79
N ASN A 135 -19.97 -5.85 -11.69
CA ASN A 135 -18.65 -6.34 -12.06
C ASN A 135 -17.58 -5.24 -12.04
N GLY A 136 -16.33 -5.67 -11.83
CA GLY A 136 -15.17 -4.81 -11.92
C GLY A 136 -13.86 -5.59 -12.04
N TYR A 137 -12.82 -4.89 -12.50
CA TYR A 137 -11.45 -5.39 -12.57
C TYR A 137 -10.87 -5.45 -11.17
N GLY A 138 -10.58 -6.66 -10.69
CA GLY A 138 -10.20 -6.87 -9.30
C GLY A 138 -8.69 -6.83 -9.08
N PHE A 139 -8.28 -6.13 -8.04
CA PHE A 139 -6.91 -6.06 -7.52
C PHE A 139 -6.84 -6.90 -6.25
N TYR A 140 -6.33 -8.12 -6.38
CA TYR A 140 -6.28 -9.10 -5.31
C TYR A 140 -4.85 -9.37 -4.88
N ALA A 141 -4.70 -9.99 -3.71
CA ALA A 141 -3.44 -10.58 -3.29
C ALA A 141 -3.46 -12.10 -3.55
N ASN A 142 -3.41 -12.45 -4.83
CA ASN A 142 -3.54 -13.84 -5.29
C ASN A 142 -2.22 -14.61 -5.25
N ASP A 143 -1.10 -13.92 -5.22
CA ASP A 143 0.21 -14.50 -5.01
C ASP A 143 0.78 -14.00 -3.66
N GLU A 144 1.68 -14.77 -3.06
CA GLU A 144 2.25 -14.40 -1.77
C GLU A 144 3.24 -13.23 -1.87
N ALA A 145 3.59 -12.76 -3.09
CA ALA A 145 4.70 -11.84 -3.34
C ALA A 145 4.32 -10.51 -4.03
N ASP A 146 3.48 -10.54 -5.06
CA ASP A 146 3.15 -9.46 -6.03
C ASP A 146 1.68 -9.02 -5.93
N TYR A 147 1.39 -8.29 -4.86
CA TYR A 147 0.09 -7.65 -4.66
C TYR A 147 0.22 -6.15 -4.46
N SER A 148 -0.83 -5.43 -4.87
CA SER A 148 -0.87 -3.97 -4.80
C SER A 148 -0.70 -3.51 -3.35
N ARG A 149 0.20 -2.57 -3.13
CA ARG A 149 0.65 -2.15 -1.80
C ARG A 149 0.84 -0.66 -1.70
N ILE A 150 0.73 -0.19 -0.47
CA ILE A 150 1.08 1.16 -0.06
C ILE A 150 2.15 1.07 1.00
N LYS A 151 3.23 1.85 0.87
CA LYS A 151 4.33 1.90 1.82
C LYS A 151 4.41 3.31 2.37
N VAL A 152 4.43 3.40 3.70
CA VAL A 152 4.71 4.64 4.41
C VAL A 152 6.04 4.47 5.15
N ASN A 153 6.98 5.37 4.89
CA ASN A 153 8.20 5.50 5.69
C ASN A 153 8.11 6.78 6.52
N ILE A 154 8.33 6.63 7.83
CA ILE A 154 8.42 7.72 8.79
C ILE A 154 9.67 7.42 9.63
N PRO A 155 10.76 8.21 9.51
CA PRO A 155 11.99 7.98 10.25
C PRO A 155 11.79 8.08 11.76
N LYS A 156 12.65 7.42 12.52
CA LYS A 156 12.65 7.53 13.99
C LYS A 156 12.84 8.98 14.41
N GLY A 157 12.03 9.45 15.36
CA GLY A 157 12.07 10.82 15.86
C GLY A 157 11.12 11.78 15.15
N SER A 158 10.51 11.39 14.03
CA SER A 158 9.35 12.10 13.49
C SER A 158 8.14 11.92 14.42
N ASN A 159 7.29 12.94 14.47
CA ASN A 159 6.01 12.91 15.19
C ASN A 159 4.81 12.63 14.27
N MET A 160 5.05 12.30 13.00
CA MET A 160 3.98 11.90 12.09
C MET A 160 3.42 10.52 12.48
N ASP A 161 2.10 10.38 12.39
CA ASP A 161 1.42 9.11 12.64
C ASP A 161 1.07 8.42 11.31
N LYS A 162 1.65 7.24 11.10
CA LYS A 162 1.40 6.43 9.89
C LYS A 162 -0.08 6.08 9.71
N ASN A 163 -0.78 5.71 10.79
CA ASN A 163 -2.16 5.29 10.71
C ASN A 163 -3.08 6.48 10.41
N GLN A 164 -2.80 7.65 10.97
CA GLN A 164 -3.49 8.89 10.64
C GLN A 164 -3.29 9.26 9.17
N LEU A 165 -2.07 9.11 8.65
CA LEU A 165 -1.77 9.36 7.23
C LEU A 165 -2.55 8.40 6.33
N LEU A 166 -2.49 7.09 6.61
CA LEU A 166 -3.23 6.07 5.84
C LEU A 166 -4.76 6.25 5.93
N ALA A 167 -5.28 6.67 7.09
CA ALA A 167 -6.70 6.98 7.25
C ALA A 167 -7.11 8.24 6.46
N GLY A 168 -6.25 9.26 6.41
CA GLY A 168 -6.43 10.43 5.54
C GLY A 168 -6.51 10.03 4.07
N ILE A 169 -5.57 9.22 3.60
CA ILE A 169 -5.53 8.71 2.22
C ILE A 169 -6.79 7.90 1.91
N SER A 170 -7.16 6.96 2.79
CA SER A 170 -8.37 6.14 2.64
C SER A 170 -9.66 6.95 2.51
N ARG A 171 -9.73 8.14 3.13
CA ARG A 171 -10.90 9.02 3.02
C ARG A 171 -11.11 9.55 1.60
N GLU A 172 -10.02 9.76 0.88
CA GLU A 172 -10.03 10.27 -0.49
C GLU A 172 -10.21 9.15 -1.53
N LEU A 173 -10.18 7.89 -1.11
CA LEU A 173 -10.40 6.75 -1.99
C LEU A 173 -11.91 6.56 -2.28
N PRO A 174 -12.25 6.14 -3.51
CA PRO A 174 -13.62 5.78 -3.86
C PRO A 174 -14.03 4.48 -3.15
N ALA A 175 -15.34 4.26 -3.02
CA ALA A 175 -15.90 3.10 -2.33
C ALA A 175 -15.45 1.73 -2.88
N TRP A 176 -14.96 1.68 -4.12
CA TRP A 176 -14.46 0.46 -4.75
C TRP A 176 -13.01 0.11 -4.37
N ALA A 177 -12.32 0.94 -3.56
CA ALA A 177 -10.96 0.69 -3.09
C ALA A 177 -10.84 0.85 -1.57
N PHE A 178 -9.95 0.08 -0.96
CA PHE A 178 -9.63 0.19 0.47
C PHE A 178 -8.18 -0.18 0.76
N ILE A 179 -7.70 0.30 1.91
CA ILE A 179 -6.36 0.01 2.40
C ILE A 179 -6.48 -1.02 3.53
N PHE A 180 -5.71 -2.09 3.43
CA PHE A 180 -5.42 -2.97 4.55
C PHE A 180 -4.12 -2.51 5.23
N VAL A 181 -4.16 -2.28 6.54
CA VAL A 181 -2.98 -1.92 7.32
C VAL A 181 -2.55 -3.14 8.12
N ALA A 182 -1.31 -3.57 7.88
CA ALA A 182 -0.76 -4.75 8.52
C ALA A 182 -0.44 -4.51 10.00
N SER A 183 -0.44 -5.59 10.77
CA SER A 183 -0.04 -5.57 12.18
C SER A 183 1.40 -5.07 12.33
N GLN A 184 1.61 -4.12 13.24
CA GLN A 184 2.92 -3.56 13.54
C GLN A 184 3.38 -4.01 14.91
N LYS A 185 4.65 -4.39 15.01
CA LYS A 185 5.26 -4.74 16.29
C LYS A 185 5.39 -3.48 17.15
N LEU A 186 4.91 -3.55 18.38
CA LEU A 186 5.01 -2.44 19.34
C LEU A 186 6.33 -2.52 20.12
N ASP A 187 6.87 -1.35 20.48
CA ASP A 187 8.08 -1.25 21.30
C ASP A 187 7.91 -1.89 22.69
N THR A 188 6.69 -1.89 23.21
CA THR A 188 6.29 -2.52 24.47
C THR A 188 6.19 -4.05 24.39
N GLY A 189 6.42 -4.63 23.21
CA GLY A 189 6.09 -6.02 22.92
C GLY A 189 4.63 -6.20 22.48
N GLY A 190 4.37 -7.23 21.67
CA GLY A 190 3.06 -7.46 21.04
C GLY A 190 2.93 -6.80 19.66
N TYR A 191 1.73 -6.88 19.09
CA TYR A 191 1.40 -6.39 17.75
C TYR A 191 0.11 -5.58 17.77
N THR A 192 0.00 -4.57 16.92
CA THR A 192 -1.29 -3.93 16.64
C THR A 192 -2.22 -4.92 15.96
N ALA A 193 -3.53 -4.74 16.14
CA ALA A 193 -4.50 -5.44 15.31
C ALA A 193 -4.39 -4.92 13.86
N PRO A 194 -4.50 -5.79 12.85
CA PRO A 194 -4.62 -5.35 11.47
C PRO A 194 -5.99 -4.68 11.28
N VAL A 195 -6.07 -3.67 10.43
CA VAL A 195 -7.31 -2.91 10.19
C VAL A 195 -7.57 -2.75 8.70
N ILE A 196 -8.84 -2.69 8.31
CA ILE A 196 -9.25 -2.20 7.00
C ILE A 196 -9.61 -0.72 7.16
N LEU A 197 -9.12 0.11 6.25
CA LEU A 197 -9.48 1.52 6.16
C LEU A 197 -10.35 1.74 4.92
N THR A 198 -11.63 2.06 5.16
CA THR A 198 -12.62 2.42 4.13
C THR A 198 -13.14 3.83 4.41
N ALA A 199 -13.04 4.74 3.43
CA ALA A 199 -13.45 6.14 3.58
C ALA A 199 -12.91 6.80 4.88
N GLY A 200 -11.68 6.44 5.28
CA GLY A 200 -11.02 6.94 6.47
C GLY A 200 -11.51 6.40 7.82
N LYS A 201 -12.34 5.35 7.82
CA LYS A 201 -12.78 4.64 9.03
C LYS A 201 -12.05 3.31 9.17
N ALA A 202 -11.61 3.03 10.39
CA ALA A 202 -11.02 1.74 10.72
C ALA A 202 -12.12 0.72 11.02
N GLU A 203 -12.19 -0.31 10.19
CA GLU A 203 -13.02 -1.49 10.39
C GLU A 203 -12.12 -2.64 10.88
N LEU A 204 -12.47 -3.23 12.02
CA LEU A 204 -11.75 -4.36 12.61
C LEU A 204 -12.36 -5.67 12.16
N PHE A 205 -11.52 -6.67 11.88
CA PHE A 205 -11.99 -8.05 11.76
C PHE A 205 -12.43 -8.54 13.14
N ILE A 206 -13.73 -8.58 13.38
CA ILE A 206 -14.29 -9.29 14.52
C ILE A 206 -14.58 -10.71 14.04
N GLN A 207 -13.90 -11.71 14.62
CA GLN A 207 -14.26 -13.10 14.43
C GLN A 207 -15.65 -13.31 15.08
N LEU A 208 -16.67 -13.57 14.26
CA LEU A 208 -18.02 -13.89 14.71
C LEU A 208 -18.12 -15.36 15.16
#